data_AF-A0A6V8SFR3-F1
#
_entry.id   AF-A0A6V8SFR3-F1
#
_cell.length_a   1.000
_cell.length_b   1.000
_cell.length_c   1.000
_cell.angle_alpha   90.00
_cell.angle_beta   90.00
_cell.angle_gamma   90.00
#
_symmetry.space_group_name_H-M   'P 1'
#
loop_
_entity.id
_entity.type
_entity.pdbx_description
1 polymer ?
#
loop_
_entity_poly.entity_id
_entity_poly.type
_entity_poly.pdbx_seq_one_letter_code
_entity_poly.pdbx_strand_id
1 'polypeptide(L)'
;MIDLVLDAGHGGRDPGAIGPTGLQEKECNIYIAKKCGQILKEQGVTVEQTREDDTYLGLSERAKLANDANSKYFISIHINSADVQSANGTEVYALVKGGEGELLAKRVLDSIVGGINLSSRGVKFANFAVLRETNMPAILVETCFISNSSEEALLREDSFKDKVALSIAKGFLNYIGKPYNESTNSIYTIDNKLTPLISKTSCSKDQAKQWAKNNQATDLFISLADLYWSLYPYHGNINPTIAYAQAALETGFGKFGGSIDESYKNPAGLKSTSGRDDTADSFVKFASWRDGVSAQFDHLALYAGAEGYPSDNTSDPRHFSYLTGKVKYVEDLSGNWAASQDYGLKILQLMFAMEGTIVVDSFENNKIYEEPQKENTSEHEETIKNVKEKLNSFSEEIDSLRTRYQEFSLIIENFDKILEDKNNENKRLLKENSDLTEKVKQYGEVIDDILNIINTRVK
;
A
#
# COMPACT_ATOMS: atom_id res chain seq x y z
N MET A 1 -5.53 -25.88 -12.29
CA MET A 1 -6.45 -25.36 -13.32
C MET A 1 -6.61 -23.89 -13.02
N ILE A 2 -6.24 -23.03 -13.97
CA ILE A 2 -6.27 -21.58 -13.81
C ILE A 2 -7.66 -21.07 -14.19
N ASP A 3 -8.23 -20.17 -13.39
CA ASP A 3 -9.55 -19.61 -13.69
C ASP A 3 -9.43 -18.54 -14.78
N LEU A 4 -8.41 -17.69 -14.70
CA LEU A 4 -8.24 -16.57 -15.63
C LEU A 4 -6.77 -16.37 -15.98
N VAL A 5 -6.50 -16.15 -17.26
CA VAL A 5 -5.25 -15.58 -17.73
C VAL A 5 -5.48 -14.13 -18.13
N LEU A 6 -4.71 -13.24 -17.52
CA LEU A 6 -4.66 -11.82 -17.86
C LEU A 6 -3.50 -11.56 -18.82
N ASP A 7 -3.79 -10.96 -19.96
CA ASP A 7 -2.78 -10.59 -20.94
C ASP A 7 -2.58 -9.08 -20.95
N ALA A 8 -1.38 -8.64 -20.56
CA ALA A 8 -0.98 -7.25 -20.72
C ALA A 8 -0.48 -7.04 -22.15
N GLY A 9 -1.28 -6.38 -22.99
CA GLY A 9 -0.94 -6.10 -24.38
C GLY A 9 0.45 -5.46 -24.55
N HIS A 10 1.10 -5.70 -25.68
CA HIS A 10 2.43 -5.17 -26.02
C HIS A 10 3.54 -5.59 -25.04
N GLY A 11 4.68 -4.89 -24.98
CA GLY A 11 5.79 -5.16 -24.06
C GLY A 11 7.15 -5.21 -24.76
N GLY A 12 8.21 -4.89 -24.02
CA GLY A 12 9.59 -4.84 -24.50
C GLY A 12 9.74 -3.89 -25.68
N ARG A 13 10.15 -4.44 -26.83
CA ARG A 13 10.36 -3.69 -28.08
C ARG A 13 9.08 -3.16 -28.73
N ASP A 14 7.91 -3.62 -28.30
CA ASP A 14 6.62 -3.15 -28.79
C ASP A 14 6.00 -2.23 -27.73
N PRO A 15 6.03 -0.89 -27.92
CA PRO A 15 5.46 0.06 -26.96
C PRO A 15 3.93 0.10 -26.99
N GLY A 16 3.30 -0.48 -28.02
CA GLY A 16 1.91 -0.19 -28.38
C GLY A 16 1.74 1.23 -28.88
N ALA A 17 0.54 1.78 -28.73
CA ALA A 17 0.28 3.18 -29.03
C ALA A 17 1.06 4.11 -28.08
N ILE A 18 1.48 5.26 -28.59
CA ILE A 18 2.19 6.30 -27.83
C ILE A 18 1.32 7.55 -27.80
N GLY A 19 1.03 8.03 -26.60
CA GLY A 19 0.21 9.22 -26.39
C GLY A 19 0.93 10.53 -26.72
N PRO A 20 0.18 11.65 -26.86
CA PRO A 20 0.73 12.99 -27.12
C PRO A 20 1.86 13.44 -26.19
N THR A 21 1.89 12.96 -24.95
CA THR A 21 2.93 13.29 -23.95
C THR A 21 4.02 12.21 -23.82
N GLY A 22 4.04 11.22 -24.72
CA GLY A 22 5.01 10.14 -24.74
C GLY A 22 4.69 8.95 -23.84
N LEU A 23 3.49 8.90 -23.23
CA LEU A 23 3.04 7.74 -22.46
C LEU A 23 2.93 6.53 -23.39
N GLN A 24 3.47 5.38 -22.97
CA GLN A 24 3.43 4.16 -23.76
C GLN A 24 2.32 3.24 -23.26
N GLU A 25 1.52 2.73 -24.19
CA GLU A 25 0.41 1.82 -23.89
C GLU A 25 0.86 0.61 -23.05
N LYS A 26 2.01 0.01 -23.39
CA LYS A 26 2.53 -1.17 -22.69
C LYS A 26 2.72 -0.98 -21.18
N GLU A 27 3.01 0.24 -20.74
CA GLU A 27 3.23 0.61 -19.32
C GLU A 27 1.89 0.64 -18.57
N CYS A 28 0.84 1.16 -19.22
CA CYS A 28 -0.51 1.15 -18.69
C CYS A 28 -1.07 -0.27 -18.62
N ASN A 29 -0.90 -1.06 -19.70
CA ASN A 29 -1.43 -2.41 -19.79
C ASN A 29 -0.89 -3.32 -18.69
N ILE A 30 0.42 -3.30 -18.42
CA ILE A 30 1.01 -4.13 -17.35
C ILE A 30 0.60 -3.68 -15.97
N TYR A 31 0.49 -2.37 -15.73
CA TYR A 31 0.01 -1.85 -14.45
C TYR A 31 -1.39 -2.37 -14.15
N ILE A 32 -2.31 -2.19 -15.09
CA ILE A 32 -3.72 -2.57 -14.95
C ILE A 32 -3.85 -4.09 -14.80
N ALA A 33 -3.11 -4.87 -15.60
CA ALA A 33 -3.12 -6.34 -15.52
C ALA A 33 -2.64 -6.85 -14.15
N LYS A 34 -1.52 -6.32 -13.64
CA LYS A 34 -1.00 -6.70 -12.31
C LYS A 34 -1.99 -6.39 -11.21
N LYS A 35 -2.55 -5.18 -11.22
CA LYS A 35 -3.51 -4.75 -10.20
C LYS A 35 -4.80 -5.57 -10.26
N CYS A 36 -5.32 -5.82 -11.46
CA CYS A 36 -6.51 -6.65 -11.66
C CYS A 36 -6.26 -8.09 -11.17
N GLY A 37 -5.10 -8.66 -11.51
CA GLY A 37 -4.69 -9.98 -11.06
C GLY A 37 -4.58 -10.08 -9.54
N GLN A 38 -4.02 -9.07 -8.89
CA GLN A 38 -3.97 -9.00 -7.42
C GLN A 38 -5.38 -9.01 -6.82
N ILE A 39 -6.27 -8.12 -7.26
CA ILE A 39 -7.65 -8.00 -6.75
C ILE A 39 -8.41 -9.33 -6.89
N LEU A 40 -8.24 -10.00 -8.02
CA LEU A 40 -8.87 -11.30 -8.30
C LEU A 40 -8.28 -12.42 -7.44
N LYS A 41 -6.96 -12.46 -7.26
CA LYS A 41 -6.30 -13.41 -6.34
C LYS A 41 -6.79 -13.23 -4.90
N GLU A 42 -6.99 -11.99 -4.45
CA GLU A 42 -7.58 -11.66 -3.14
C GLU A 42 -9.03 -12.11 -3.02
N GLN A 43 -9.79 -12.17 -4.13
CA GLN A 43 -11.10 -12.82 -4.14
C GLN A 43 -11.02 -14.35 -4.14
N GLY A 44 -9.84 -14.97 -4.18
CA GLY A 44 -9.68 -16.41 -4.34
C GLY A 44 -9.99 -16.89 -5.77
N VAL A 45 -9.64 -16.09 -6.78
CA VAL A 45 -9.58 -16.52 -8.19
C VAL A 45 -8.13 -16.89 -8.51
N THR A 46 -7.92 -18.03 -9.16
CA THR A 46 -6.58 -18.40 -9.63
C THR A 46 -6.25 -17.64 -10.92
N VAL A 47 -5.25 -16.76 -10.87
CA VAL A 47 -4.88 -15.88 -11.99
C VAL A 47 -3.41 -16.04 -12.37
N GLU A 48 -3.16 -16.22 -13.67
CA GLU A 48 -1.83 -16.10 -14.28
C GLU A 48 -1.78 -14.89 -15.21
N GLN A 49 -0.58 -14.37 -15.45
CA GLN A 49 -0.33 -13.28 -16.38
C GLN A 49 0.53 -13.75 -17.53
N THR A 50 0.28 -13.28 -18.76
CA THR A 50 1.16 -13.60 -19.89
C THR A 50 2.56 -13.04 -19.70
N ARG A 51 2.67 -11.84 -19.10
CA ARG A 51 3.94 -11.21 -18.68
C ARG A 51 3.78 -10.47 -17.35
N GLU A 52 4.84 -10.50 -16.53
CA GLU A 52 4.91 -9.75 -15.25
C GLU A 52 5.97 -8.64 -15.28
N ASP A 53 6.64 -8.43 -16.41
CA ASP A 53 7.62 -7.36 -16.63
C ASP A 53 7.51 -6.79 -18.06
N ASP A 54 8.45 -5.92 -18.43
CA ASP A 54 8.51 -5.31 -19.76
C ASP A 54 9.11 -6.25 -20.81
N THR A 55 8.65 -7.50 -20.85
CA THR A 55 9.04 -8.49 -21.85
C THR A 55 8.12 -8.45 -23.06
N TYR A 56 8.72 -8.58 -24.26
CA TYR A 56 7.98 -8.73 -25.51
C TYR A 56 7.48 -10.17 -25.66
N LEU A 57 6.19 -10.34 -25.98
CA LEU A 57 5.58 -11.64 -26.33
C LEU A 57 4.82 -11.55 -27.65
N GLY A 58 4.96 -12.59 -28.47
CA GLY A 58 4.23 -12.73 -29.73
C GLY A 58 2.74 -13.00 -29.50
N LEU A 59 1.89 -12.67 -30.48
CA LEU A 59 0.43 -12.85 -30.32
C LEU A 59 0.03 -14.31 -30.09
N SER A 60 0.58 -15.24 -30.88
CA SER A 60 0.32 -16.68 -30.72
C SER A 60 0.94 -17.26 -29.45
N GLU A 61 2.03 -16.65 -28.95
CA GLU A 61 2.67 -17.05 -27.69
C GLU A 61 1.75 -16.73 -26.50
N ARG A 62 1.12 -15.56 -26.48
CA ARG A 62 0.13 -15.18 -25.45
C ARG A 62 -1.04 -16.16 -25.39
N ALA A 63 -1.59 -16.52 -26.55
CA ALA A 63 -2.66 -17.52 -26.65
C ALA A 63 -2.18 -18.91 -26.19
N LYS A 64 -0.96 -19.29 -26.58
CA LYS A 64 -0.35 -20.56 -26.17
C LYS A 64 -0.19 -20.64 -24.64
N LEU A 65 0.30 -19.58 -23.99
CA LEU A 65 0.42 -19.54 -22.53
C LEU A 65 -0.94 -19.79 -21.85
N ALA A 66 -2.00 -19.15 -22.33
CA ALA A 66 -3.35 -19.36 -21.80
C ALA A 66 -3.87 -20.79 -22.02
N ASN A 67 -3.58 -21.37 -23.19
CA ASN A 67 -3.97 -22.73 -23.53
C ASN A 67 -3.20 -23.77 -22.69
N ASP A 68 -1.88 -23.59 -22.54
CA ASP A 68 -1.02 -24.48 -21.75
C ASP A 68 -1.39 -24.46 -20.26
N ALA A 69 -1.77 -23.29 -19.74
CA ALA A 69 -2.29 -23.13 -18.38
C ALA A 69 -3.64 -23.83 -18.15
N ASN A 70 -4.27 -24.32 -19.22
CA ASN A 70 -5.65 -24.82 -19.22
C ASN A 70 -6.60 -23.82 -18.54
N SER A 71 -6.46 -22.54 -18.91
CA SER A 71 -7.25 -21.46 -18.33
C SER A 71 -8.73 -21.60 -18.70
N LYS A 72 -9.63 -21.26 -17.78
CA LYS A 72 -11.08 -21.21 -18.06
C LYS A 72 -11.48 -19.97 -18.86
N TYR A 73 -10.76 -18.87 -18.70
CA TYR A 73 -11.06 -17.59 -19.36
C TYR A 73 -9.78 -16.83 -19.73
N PHE A 74 -9.90 -15.90 -20.68
CA PHE A 74 -8.81 -15.03 -21.10
C PHE A 74 -9.28 -13.58 -21.25
N ILE A 75 -8.53 -12.64 -20.68
CA ILE A 75 -8.78 -11.19 -20.84
C ILE A 75 -7.47 -10.52 -21.24
N SER A 76 -7.42 -9.97 -22.44
CA SER A 76 -6.34 -9.08 -22.88
C SER A 76 -6.70 -7.63 -22.59
N ILE A 77 -5.74 -6.86 -22.08
CA ILE A 77 -5.90 -5.47 -21.64
C ILE A 77 -5.04 -4.58 -22.53
N HIS A 78 -5.70 -3.61 -23.14
CA HIS A 78 -5.16 -2.66 -24.12
C HIS A 78 -5.68 -1.23 -23.87
N ILE A 79 -4.95 -0.25 -24.42
CA ILE A 79 -5.37 1.14 -24.49
C ILE A 79 -5.51 1.52 -25.96
N ASN A 80 -6.67 2.06 -26.32
CA ASN A 80 -7.02 2.34 -27.70
C ASN A 80 -6.24 3.54 -28.24
N SER A 81 -6.24 3.69 -29.55
CA SER A 81 -5.71 4.85 -30.25
C SER A 81 -6.47 5.08 -31.55
N ALA A 82 -6.61 6.34 -31.94
CA ALA A 82 -7.24 6.75 -33.18
C ALA A 82 -6.61 8.02 -33.74
N ASP A 83 -6.62 8.15 -35.07
CA ASP A 83 -6.18 9.37 -35.78
C ASP A 83 -6.99 10.61 -35.38
N VAL A 84 -8.26 10.41 -35.05
CA VAL A 84 -9.15 11.48 -34.57
C VAL A 84 -8.96 11.64 -33.07
N GLN A 85 -8.24 12.68 -32.65
CA GLN A 85 -7.90 12.94 -31.24
C GLN A 85 -9.10 13.11 -30.30
N SER A 86 -10.30 13.40 -30.84
CA SER A 86 -11.52 13.50 -30.04
C SER A 86 -12.18 12.15 -29.74
N ALA A 87 -11.71 11.04 -30.35
CA ALA A 87 -12.16 9.71 -30.01
C ALA A 87 -11.90 9.43 -28.52
N ASN A 88 -12.90 8.88 -27.84
CA ASN A 88 -12.88 8.62 -26.40
C ASN A 88 -13.83 7.47 -26.06
N GLY A 89 -13.69 6.94 -24.86
CA GLY A 89 -14.55 5.90 -24.29
C GLY A 89 -13.98 4.48 -24.33
N THR A 90 -14.70 3.56 -23.71
CA THR A 90 -14.30 2.15 -23.51
C THR A 90 -14.99 1.24 -24.52
N GLU A 91 -14.26 0.29 -25.10
CA GLU A 91 -14.81 -0.82 -25.89
C GLU A 91 -14.22 -2.16 -25.48
N VAL A 92 -14.98 -3.24 -25.68
CA VAL A 92 -14.50 -4.60 -25.43
C VAL A 92 -14.77 -5.46 -26.66
N TYR A 93 -13.76 -6.17 -27.12
CA TYR A 93 -13.82 -7.05 -28.27
C TYR A 93 -14.02 -8.50 -27.84
N ALA A 94 -14.88 -9.21 -28.55
CA ALA A 94 -15.00 -10.66 -28.56
C ALA A 94 -14.74 -11.20 -29.97
N LEU A 95 -14.50 -12.51 -30.13
CA LEU A 95 -14.23 -13.09 -31.45
C LEU A 95 -15.48 -13.09 -32.36
N VAL A 96 -16.60 -13.54 -31.82
CA VAL A 96 -17.88 -13.68 -32.54
C VAL A 96 -19.05 -13.24 -31.68
N LYS A 97 -20.16 -12.92 -32.35
CA LYS A 97 -21.44 -12.67 -31.70
C LYS A 97 -22.05 -13.98 -31.20
N GLY A 98 -22.59 -13.95 -29.99
CA GLY A 98 -23.17 -15.08 -29.28
C GLY A 98 -22.14 -15.82 -28.43
N GLY A 99 -22.63 -16.52 -27.40
CA GLY A 99 -21.82 -17.38 -26.52
C GLY A 99 -21.10 -16.65 -25.39
N GLU A 100 -20.24 -17.39 -24.71
CA GLU A 100 -19.59 -16.99 -23.46
C GLU A 100 -18.67 -15.77 -23.61
N GLY A 101 -17.97 -15.64 -24.74
CA GLY A 101 -17.07 -14.50 -24.98
C GLY A 101 -17.83 -13.17 -25.04
N GLU A 102 -18.98 -13.10 -25.72
CA GLU A 102 -19.81 -11.88 -25.73
C GLU A 102 -20.42 -11.59 -24.37
N LEU A 103 -20.85 -12.61 -23.62
CA LEU A 103 -21.40 -12.44 -22.27
C LEU A 103 -20.36 -11.88 -21.30
N LEU A 104 -19.14 -12.45 -21.32
CA LEU A 104 -18.01 -11.93 -20.55
C LEU A 104 -17.70 -10.48 -20.94
N ALA A 105 -17.64 -10.18 -22.24
CA ALA A 105 -17.36 -8.83 -22.75
C ALA A 105 -18.38 -7.81 -22.24
N LYS A 106 -19.67 -8.15 -22.26
CA LYS A 106 -20.74 -7.26 -21.76
C LYS A 106 -20.59 -6.98 -20.27
N ARG A 107 -20.37 -8.01 -19.45
CA ARG A 107 -20.21 -7.85 -17.99
C ARG A 107 -19.00 -7.01 -17.62
N VAL A 108 -17.88 -7.23 -18.31
CA VAL A 108 -16.67 -6.43 -18.11
C VAL A 108 -16.86 -4.99 -18.57
N LEU A 109 -17.44 -4.77 -19.76
CA LEU A 109 -17.72 -3.43 -20.27
C LEU A 109 -18.66 -2.63 -19.33
N ASP A 110 -19.78 -3.22 -18.92
CA ASP A 110 -20.76 -2.56 -18.04
C ASP A 110 -20.11 -2.13 -16.71
N SER A 111 -19.26 -2.99 -16.15
CA SER A 111 -18.53 -2.72 -14.92
C SER A 111 -17.49 -1.60 -15.08
N ILE A 112 -16.73 -1.60 -16.18
CA ILE A 112 -15.76 -0.53 -16.48
C ILE A 112 -16.48 0.81 -16.62
N VAL A 113 -17.47 0.88 -17.50
CA VAL A 113 -18.22 2.12 -17.78
C VAL A 113 -18.81 2.70 -16.48
N GLY A 114 -19.39 1.86 -15.63
CA GLY A 114 -19.92 2.29 -14.33
C GLY A 114 -18.85 2.69 -13.30
N GLY A 115 -17.65 2.10 -13.37
CA GLY A 115 -16.57 2.33 -12.40
C GLY A 115 -15.65 3.50 -12.72
N ILE A 116 -15.42 3.79 -14.01
CA ILE A 116 -14.51 4.88 -14.45
C ILE A 116 -15.25 6.09 -15.03
N ASN A 117 -16.56 5.98 -15.25
CA ASN A 117 -17.42 7.06 -15.75
C ASN A 117 -16.99 7.63 -17.12
N LEU A 118 -16.51 6.75 -18.02
CA LEU A 118 -16.25 7.07 -19.42
C LEU A 118 -17.37 6.54 -20.32
N SER A 119 -17.49 7.10 -21.52
CA SER A 119 -18.50 6.71 -22.50
C SER A 119 -18.33 5.25 -22.94
N SER A 120 -19.43 4.50 -23.00
CA SER A 120 -19.42 3.16 -23.61
C SER A 120 -19.42 3.25 -25.13
N ARG A 121 -18.52 2.51 -25.77
CA ARG A 121 -18.47 2.30 -27.23
C ARG A 121 -18.97 0.92 -27.64
N GLY A 122 -19.45 0.14 -26.67
CA GLY A 122 -20.10 -1.14 -26.88
C GLY A 122 -19.13 -2.33 -26.99
N VAL A 123 -19.74 -3.52 -27.08
CA VAL A 123 -19.02 -4.75 -27.43
C VAL A 123 -18.87 -4.83 -28.94
N LYS A 124 -17.65 -5.13 -29.39
CA LYS A 124 -17.29 -5.28 -30.80
C LYS A 124 -16.81 -6.69 -31.11
N PHE A 125 -16.74 -7.01 -32.41
CA PHE A 125 -16.29 -8.31 -32.87
C PHE A 125 -15.11 -8.18 -33.82
N ALA A 126 -14.01 -8.84 -33.51
CA ALA A 126 -12.79 -8.77 -34.31
C ALA A 126 -12.01 -10.09 -34.29
N ASN A 127 -11.33 -10.37 -35.40
CA ASN A 127 -10.53 -11.58 -35.58
C ASN A 127 -9.08 -11.41 -35.07
N PHE A 128 -8.92 -10.89 -33.85
CA PHE A 128 -7.61 -10.73 -33.23
C PHE A 128 -7.00 -12.09 -32.89
N ALA A 129 -5.69 -12.25 -33.09
CA ALA A 129 -5.01 -13.53 -32.90
C ALA A 129 -5.19 -14.10 -31.48
N VAL A 130 -5.05 -13.26 -30.45
CA VAL A 130 -5.25 -13.66 -29.05
C VAL A 130 -6.69 -14.12 -28.74
N LEU A 131 -7.69 -13.66 -29.51
CA LEU A 131 -9.08 -14.10 -29.37
C LEU A 131 -9.39 -15.35 -30.19
N ARG A 132 -8.74 -15.49 -31.35
CA ARG A 132 -8.96 -16.63 -32.26
C ARG A 132 -8.20 -17.88 -31.82
N GLU A 133 -7.00 -17.72 -31.27
CA GLU A 133 -6.06 -18.81 -31.00
C GLU A 133 -6.14 -19.34 -29.56
N THR A 134 -6.98 -18.74 -28.73
CA THR A 134 -7.30 -19.23 -27.39
C THR A 134 -8.44 -20.25 -27.43
N ASN A 135 -8.36 -21.28 -26.59
CA ASN A 135 -9.32 -22.39 -26.55
C ASN A 135 -10.49 -22.15 -25.58
N MET A 136 -10.46 -21.05 -24.85
CA MET A 136 -11.43 -20.66 -23.82
C MET A 136 -12.13 -19.34 -24.19
N PRO A 137 -13.25 -18.98 -23.55
CA PRO A 137 -13.87 -17.67 -23.78
C PRO A 137 -12.87 -16.53 -23.52
N ALA A 138 -12.69 -15.70 -24.54
CA ALA A 138 -11.65 -14.67 -24.59
C ALA A 138 -12.24 -13.31 -24.96
N ILE A 139 -11.74 -12.26 -24.31
CA ILE A 139 -12.05 -10.86 -24.64
C ILE A 139 -10.78 -10.01 -24.70
N LEU A 140 -10.85 -8.89 -25.41
CA LEU A 140 -9.84 -7.84 -25.42
C LEU A 140 -10.48 -6.53 -25.02
N VAL A 141 -10.00 -5.92 -23.94
CA VAL A 141 -10.51 -4.69 -23.37
C VAL A 141 -9.67 -3.53 -23.89
N GLU A 142 -10.32 -2.57 -24.53
CA GLU A 142 -9.76 -1.25 -24.86
C GLU A 142 -10.30 -0.24 -23.85
N THR A 143 -9.48 0.12 -22.86
CA THR A 143 -9.99 0.81 -21.66
C THR A 143 -10.45 2.24 -21.95
N CYS A 144 -9.65 2.99 -22.71
CA CYS A 144 -9.84 4.37 -23.16
C CYS A 144 -8.85 4.66 -24.30
N PHE A 145 -8.75 5.90 -24.79
CA PHE A 145 -7.91 6.30 -25.92
C PHE A 145 -6.67 7.08 -25.47
N ILE A 146 -5.48 6.49 -25.64
CA ILE A 146 -4.20 7.16 -25.33
C ILE A 146 -3.91 8.33 -26.28
N SER A 147 -4.52 8.33 -27.48
CA SER A 147 -4.39 9.43 -28.44
C SER A 147 -5.23 10.66 -28.07
N ASN A 148 -6.16 10.53 -27.12
CA ASN A 148 -6.96 11.63 -26.60
C ASN A 148 -6.29 12.23 -25.37
N SER A 149 -5.87 13.50 -25.45
CA SER A 149 -5.11 14.14 -24.36
C SER A 149 -5.83 14.17 -23.01
N SER A 150 -7.17 14.17 -22.98
CA SER A 150 -7.92 14.12 -21.72
C SER A 150 -7.91 12.72 -21.10
N GLU A 151 -8.00 11.67 -21.91
CA GLU A 151 -7.92 10.28 -21.42
C GLU A 151 -6.47 9.84 -21.17
N GLU A 152 -5.49 10.36 -21.91
CA GLU A 152 -4.07 10.19 -21.60
C GLU A 152 -3.72 10.79 -20.24
N ALA A 153 -4.24 11.98 -19.91
CA ALA A 153 -4.07 12.58 -18.58
C ALA A 153 -4.65 11.67 -17.48
N LEU A 154 -5.80 11.03 -17.70
CA LEU A 154 -6.34 10.04 -16.77
C LEU A 154 -5.43 8.82 -16.63
N LEU A 155 -4.86 8.30 -17.72
CA LEU A 155 -3.96 7.14 -17.68
C LEU A 155 -2.66 7.41 -16.91
N ARG A 156 -2.23 8.66 -16.83
CA ARG A 156 -1.09 9.05 -15.98
C ARG A 156 -1.41 8.95 -14.49
N GLU A 157 -2.69 9.02 -14.12
CA GLU A 157 -3.13 8.86 -12.74
C GLU A 157 -3.20 7.37 -12.36
N ASP A 158 -2.45 6.97 -11.34
CA ASP A 158 -2.53 5.62 -10.76
C ASP A 158 -3.93 5.29 -10.25
N SER A 159 -4.60 6.26 -9.64
CA SER A 159 -5.96 6.11 -9.14
C SER A 159 -6.98 5.76 -10.24
N PHE A 160 -6.77 6.24 -11.48
CA PHE A 160 -7.62 5.89 -12.62
C PHE A 160 -7.32 4.46 -13.08
N LYS A 161 -6.04 4.10 -13.24
CA LYS A 161 -5.62 2.73 -13.60
C LYS A 161 -6.09 1.70 -12.56
N ASP A 162 -6.02 2.03 -11.27
CA ASP A 162 -6.54 1.22 -10.16
C ASP A 162 -8.06 1.01 -10.29
N LYS A 163 -8.82 2.06 -10.64
CA LYS A 163 -10.27 1.95 -10.90
C LYS A 163 -10.58 1.08 -12.11
N VAL A 164 -9.79 1.19 -13.19
CA VAL A 164 -9.94 0.31 -14.37
C VAL A 164 -9.72 -1.15 -13.97
N ALA A 165 -8.62 -1.45 -13.26
CA ALA A 165 -8.30 -2.78 -12.79
C ALA A 165 -9.39 -3.37 -11.89
N LEU A 166 -9.87 -2.60 -10.90
CA LEU A 166 -10.98 -2.98 -10.04
C LEU A 166 -12.26 -3.25 -10.83
N SER A 167 -12.54 -2.43 -11.85
CA SER A 167 -13.75 -2.57 -12.65
C SER A 167 -13.72 -3.80 -13.55
N ILE A 168 -12.56 -4.13 -14.13
CA ILE A 168 -12.34 -5.39 -14.86
C ILE A 168 -12.56 -6.57 -13.93
N ALA A 169 -11.94 -6.55 -12.74
CA ALA A 169 -12.08 -7.61 -11.74
C ALA A 169 -13.55 -7.81 -11.32
N LYS A 170 -14.27 -6.73 -10.98
CA LYS A 170 -15.70 -6.78 -10.63
C LYS A 170 -16.56 -7.33 -11.78
N GLY A 171 -16.29 -6.91 -13.00
CA GLY A 171 -17.00 -7.41 -14.19
C GLY A 171 -16.78 -8.90 -14.43
N PHE A 172 -15.54 -9.37 -14.29
CA PHE A 172 -15.22 -10.79 -14.39
C PHE A 172 -15.87 -11.62 -13.26
N LEU A 173 -15.77 -11.17 -12.01
CA LEU A 173 -16.39 -11.82 -10.85
C LEU A 173 -17.91 -11.93 -11.04
N ASN A 174 -18.56 -10.85 -11.48
CA ASN A 174 -19.99 -10.85 -11.78
C ASN A 174 -20.34 -11.88 -12.86
N TYR A 175 -19.54 -11.96 -13.93
CA TYR A 175 -19.73 -12.93 -15.00
C TYR A 175 -19.64 -14.38 -14.50
N ILE A 176 -18.67 -14.71 -13.65
CA ILE A 176 -18.55 -16.06 -13.07
C ILE A 176 -19.50 -16.32 -11.88
N GLY A 177 -20.42 -15.39 -11.59
CA GLY A 177 -21.39 -15.53 -10.51
C GLY A 177 -20.82 -15.40 -9.10
N LYS A 178 -19.64 -14.78 -8.96
CA LYS A 178 -18.98 -14.55 -7.67
C LYS A 178 -19.17 -13.08 -7.25
N PRO A 179 -19.75 -12.79 -6.07
CA PRO A 179 -19.85 -11.41 -5.60
C PRO A 179 -18.44 -10.87 -5.30
N TYR A 180 -18.19 -9.61 -5.66
CA TYR A 180 -17.01 -8.91 -5.17
C TYR A 180 -17.17 -8.69 -3.67
N ASN A 181 -16.25 -9.23 -2.88
CA ASN A 181 -16.30 -9.07 -1.44
C ASN A 181 -15.50 -7.83 -1.05
N GLU A 182 -16.18 -6.73 -0.72
CA GLU A 182 -15.49 -5.51 -0.26
C GLU A 182 -14.60 -5.76 0.96
N SER A 183 -14.90 -6.82 1.74
CA SER A 183 -14.13 -7.26 2.91
C SER A 183 -12.72 -7.79 2.60
N THR A 184 -12.38 -8.02 1.33
CA THR A 184 -11.03 -8.52 0.94
C THR A 184 -10.02 -7.39 0.74
N ASN A 185 -10.48 -6.14 0.54
CA ASN A 185 -9.69 -4.95 0.86
C ASN A 185 -9.52 -4.76 2.39
N SER A 186 -10.33 -5.49 3.18
CA SER A 186 -10.38 -5.45 4.65
C SER A 186 -9.54 -6.55 5.32
N ILE A 187 -8.73 -7.30 4.57
CA ILE A 187 -7.71 -8.19 5.17
C ILE A 187 -6.67 -7.37 5.98
N TYR A 188 -6.60 -6.05 5.77
CA TYR A 188 -5.80 -5.12 6.58
C TYR A 188 -6.55 -4.48 7.75
N THR A 189 -7.85 -4.75 7.91
CA THR A 189 -8.60 -4.49 9.15
C THR A 189 -8.91 -5.82 9.81
N ILE A 190 -7.88 -6.57 10.18
CA ILE A 190 -8.05 -7.58 11.22
C ILE A 190 -8.46 -6.76 12.45
N ASP A 191 -9.75 -6.81 12.80
CA ASP A 191 -10.37 -6.24 14.01
C ASP A 191 -11.02 -4.83 13.94
N ASN A 192 -11.28 -4.24 12.76
CA ASN A 192 -11.83 -2.86 12.64
C ASN A 192 -10.98 -1.79 13.38
N LYS A 193 -9.71 -2.10 13.66
CA LYS A 193 -8.83 -1.23 14.44
C LYS A 193 -7.97 -0.40 13.49
N LEU A 194 -8.15 0.92 13.54
CA LEU A 194 -7.35 1.88 12.78
C LEU A 194 -5.90 1.88 13.28
N THR A 195 -4.93 2.12 12.39
CA THR A 195 -3.50 2.06 12.69
C THR A 195 -2.99 3.43 13.15
N PRO A 196 -2.68 3.66 14.44
CA PRO A 196 -2.30 4.99 14.92
C PRO A 196 -0.94 5.44 14.39
N LEU A 197 -0.85 6.70 13.96
CA LEU A 197 0.41 7.32 13.52
C LEU A 197 1.46 7.32 14.65
N ILE A 198 1.02 7.58 15.88
CA ILE A 198 1.83 7.47 17.10
C ILE A 198 1.67 6.06 17.65
N SER A 199 2.66 5.22 17.37
CA SER A 199 2.67 3.82 17.81
C SER A 199 4.10 3.30 17.90
N LYS A 200 4.29 2.20 18.65
CA LYS A 200 5.56 1.47 18.62
C LYS A 200 5.72 0.79 17.27
N THR A 201 6.92 0.82 16.72
CA THR A 201 7.25 0.01 15.54
C THR A 201 7.48 -1.45 15.94
N SER A 202 6.95 -2.38 15.14
CA SER A 202 7.28 -3.81 15.22
C SER A 202 8.43 -4.19 14.29
N CYS A 203 8.79 -3.30 13.35
CA CYS A 203 9.84 -3.49 12.36
C CYS A 203 11.18 -3.02 12.90
N SER A 204 12.20 -3.88 12.83
CA SER A 204 13.57 -3.46 13.08
C SER A 204 14.09 -2.61 11.92
N LYS A 205 15.10 -1.80 12.21
CA LYS A 205 15.82 -1.03 11.19
C LYS A 205 16.43 -1.93 10.10
N ASP A 206 16.96 -3.09 10.48
CA ASP A 206 17.59 -4.00 9.53
C ASP A 206 16.57 -4.72 8.65
N GLN A 207 15.37 -4.99 9.19
CA GLN A 207 14.22 -5.42 8.37
C GLN A 207 13.84 -4.35 7.34
N ALA A 208 13.78 -3.09 7.74
CA ALA A 208 13.50 -1.98 6.83
C ALA A 208 14.54 -1.85 5.71
N LYS A 209 15.84 -1.99 6.05
CA LYS A 209 16.93 -2.01 5.06
C LYS A 209 16.81 -3.19 4.10
N GLN A 210 16.56 -4.39 4.61
CA GLN A 210 16.42 -5.58 3.78
C GLN A 210 15.19 -5.48 2.87
N TRP A 211 14.09 -4.95 3.39
CA TRP A 211 12.87 -4.70 2.64
C TRP A 211 13.11 -3.72 1.49
N ALA A 212 13.81 -2.61 1.77
CA ALA A 212 14.17 -1.63 0.77
C ALA A 212 15.07 -2.26 -0.32
N LYS A 213 16.06 -3.08 0.06
CA LYS A 213 16.88 -3.85 -0.89
C LYS A 213 16.05 -4.77 -1.77
N ASN A 214 15.13 -5.54 -1.19
CA ASN A 214 14.26 -6.47 -1.92
C ASN A 214 13.38 -5.74 -2.95
N ASN A 215 13.04 -4.48 -2.69
CA ASN A 215 12.29 -3.60 -3.61
C ASN A 215 13.18 -2.77 -4.54
N GLN A 216 14.46 -3.11 -4.65
CA GLN A 216 15.44 -2.44 -5.52
C GLN A 216 15.53 -0.92 -5.25
N ALA A 217 15.48 -0.53 -3.98
CA ALA A 217 15.70 0.84 -3.56
C ALA A 217 17.12 1.33 -3.86
N THR A 218 17.32 2.64 -3.95
CA THR A 218 18.67 3.21 -4.06
C THR A 218 19.47 2.99 -2.78
N ASP A 219 20.79 2.91 -2.88
CA ASP A 219 21.68 2.75 -1.71
C ASP A 219 21.47 3.87 -0.68
N LEU A 220 21.24 5.09 -1.16
CA LEU A 220 20.91 6.22 -0.31
C LEU A 220 19.61 5.98 0.45
N PHE A 221 18.53 5.58 -0.24
CA PHE A 221 17.24 5.31 0.43
C PHE A 221 17.36 4.21 1.48
N ILE A 222 18.10 3.14 1.19
CA ILE A 222 18.40 2.07 2.14
C ILE A 222 19.13 2.63 3.37
N SER A 223 20.11 3.51 3.17
CA SER A 223 20.85 4.15 4.27
C SER A 223 19.98 5.07 5.13
N LEU A 224 18.93 5.68 4.56
CA LEU A 224 18.05 6.57 5.31
C LEU A 224 17.32 5.84 6.45
N ALA A 225 17.15 4.52 6.40
CA ALA A 225 16.57 3.76 7.52
C ALA A 225 17.31 4.03 8.85
N ASP A 226 18.65 4.25 8.84
CA ASP A 226 19.39 4.67 10.04
C ASP A 226 18.92 6.02 10.59
N LEU A 227 18.59 6.95 9.70
CA LEU A 227 18.11 8.27 10.06
C LEU A 227 16.68 8.22 10.60
N TYR A 228 15.77 7.46 9.98
CA TYR A 228 14.39 7.32 10.46
C TYR A 228 14.33 6.71 11.87
N TRP A 229 15.05 5.60 12.09
CA TRP A 229 15.05 4.93 13.41
C TRP A 229 15.80 5.72 14.49
N SER A 230 16.69 6.65 14.13
CA SER A 230 17.36 7.51 15.10
C SER A 230 16.59 8.78 15.45
N LEU A 231 15.78 9.31 14.52
CA LEU A 231 15.03 10.56 14.74
C LEU A 231 13.67 10.36 15.39
N TYR A 232 12.95 9.27 15.10
CA TYR A 232 11.56 9.12 15.53
C TYR A 232 11.26 9.37 17.02
N PRO A 233 12.15 9.02 18.00
CA PRO A 233 11.86 9.27 19.42
C PRO A 233 11.82 10.77 19.77
N TYR A 234 12.41 11.62 18.92
CA TYR A 234 12.49 13.07 19.13
C TYR A 234 11.40 13.85 18.39
N HIS A 235 10.60 13.18 17.55
CA HIS A 235 9.58 13.82 16.72
C HIS A 235 8.20 13.20 16.94
N GLY A 236 7.60 13.48 18.10
CA GLY A 236 6.22 13.09 18.43
C GLY A 236 5.98 11.58 18.59
N ASN A 237 7.04 10.77 18.65
CA ASN A 237 6.97 9.30 18.68
C ASN A 237 6.15 8.70 17.52
N ILE A 238 6.20 9.35 16.36
CA ILE A 238 5.61 8.79 15.13
C ILE A 238 6.31 7.48 14.80
N ASN A 239 5.54 6.47 14.42
CA ASN A 239 6.09 5.15 14.10
C ASN A 239 7.01 5.27 12.87
N PRO A 240 8.32 4.95 12.99
CA PRO A 240 9.29 5.11 11.91
C PRO A 240 8.98 4.24 10.69
N THR A 241 8.29 3.12 10.87
CA THR A 241 7.85 2.25 9.76
C THR A 241 6.84 2.96 8.87
N ILE A 242 5.92 3.73 9.46
CA ILE A 242 4.94 4.55 8.71
C ILE A 242 5.68 5.59 7.87
N ALA A 243 6.55 6.38 8.51
CA ALA A 243 7.26 7.46 7.84
C ALA A 243 8.22 6.93 6.75
N TYR A 244 8.89 5.80 6.99
CA TYR A 244 9.78 5.19 6.00
C TYR A 244 9.01 4.56 4.82
N ALA A 245 7.87 3.91 5.10
CA ALA A 245 6.97 3.40 4.05
C ALA A 245 6.39 4.54 3.20
N GLN A 246 5.97 5.63 3.84
CA GLN A 246 5.54 6.83 3.15
C GLN A 246 6.65 7.37 2.24
N ALA A 247 7.89 7.45 2.73
CA ALA A 247 9.02 7.90 1.93
C ALA A 247 9.31 6.99 0.73
N ALA A 248 9.15 5.68 0.88
CA ALA A 248 9.28 4.73 -0.22
C ALA A 248 8.22 4.99 -1.30
N LEU A 249 6.98 5.23 -0.89
CA LEU A 249 5.87 5.54 -1.80
C LEU A 249 6.11 6.86 -2.56
N GLU A 250 6.45 7.92 -1.84
CA GLU A 250 6.62 9.27 -2.38
C GLU A 250 7.83 9.40 -3.32
N THR A 251 8.91 8.66 -3.03
CA THR A 251 10.15 8.75 -3.80
C THR A 251 10.34 7.59 -4.79
N GLY A 252 9.43 6.62 -4.83
CA GLY A 252 9.62 5.38 -5.58
C GLY A 252 10.88 4.63 -5.10
N PHE A 253 11.02 4.44 -3.79
CA PHE A 253 12.19 3.82 -3.14
C PHE A 253 13.51 4.57 -3.41
N GLY A 254 13.45 5.90 -3.40
CA GLY A 254 14.59 6.80 -3.62
C GLY A 254 15.00 6.99 -5.07
N LYS A 255 14.21 6.50 -6.03
CA LYS A 255 14.51 6.63 -7.47
C LYS A 255 14.10 7.99 -8.02
N PHE A 256 13.08 8.60 -7.42
CA PHE A 256 12.45 9.85 -7.82
C PHE A 256 11.92 9.81 -9.26
N GLY A 257 10.60 9.68 -9.40
CA GLY A 257 9.94 9.61 -10.72
C GLY A 257 9.05 10.81 -11.06
N GLY A 258 9.01 11.82 -10.17
CA GLY A 258 8.11 12.97 -10.26
C GLY A 258 8.84 14.30 -10.45
N SER A 259 8.21 15.38 -9.98
CA SER A 259 8.67 16.76 -10.20
C SER A 259 9.88 17.19 -9.35
N ILE A 260 10.28 16.37 -8.37
CA ILE A 260 11.47 16.57 -7.54
C ILE A 260 12.40 15.37 -7.61
N ASP A 261 13.67 15.62 -7.36
CA ASP A 261 14.73 14.61 -7.37
C ASP A 261 15.43 14.51 -6.01
N GLU A 262 16.42 13.61 -5.93
CA GLU A 262 17.24 13.39 -4.73
C GLU A 262 17.86 14.67 -4.16
N SER A 263 18.16 15.67 -5.01
CA SER A 263 18.79 16.92 -4.57
C SER A 263 17.89 17.76 -3.65
N TYR A 264 16.57 17.51 -3.67
CA TYR A 264 15.62 18.18 -2.79
C TYR A 264 15.72 17.68 -1.34
N LYS A 265 16.26 16.48 -1.11
CA LYS A 265 16.34 15.84 0.22
C LYS A 265 14.97 15.83 0.92
N ASN A 266 13.92 15.72 0.13
CA ASN A 266 12.52 15.80 0.54
C ASN A 266 11.91 14.41 0.37
N PRO A 267 11.89 13.58 1.44
CA PRO A 267 11.45 12.20 1.33
C PRO A 267 9.94 12.05 1.16
N ALA A 268 9.15 13.10 1.42
CA ALA A 268 7.70 12.99 1.58
C ALA A 268 6.91 13.95 0.68
N GLY A 269 7.56 14.57 -0.30
CA GLY A 269 6.90 15.53 -1.20
C GLY A 269 6.35 16.76 -0.49
N LEU A 270 6.95 17.20 0.63
CA LEU A 270 6.46 18.36 1.37
C LEU A 270 6.52 19.63 0.51
N LYS A 271 5.38 20.30 0.40
CA LYS A 271 5.23 21.56 -0.35
C LYS A 271 5.62 22.76 0.48
N SER A 272 6.05 23.82 -0.18
CA SER A 272 6.33 25.10 0.47
C SER A 272 5.02 25.73 0.98
N THR A 273 5.12 26.75 1.82
CA THR A 273 3.96 27.47 2.36
C THR A 273 3.03 27.99 1.25
N SER A 274 3.59 28.37 0.10
CA SER A 274 2.87 28.87 -1.08
C SER A 274 2.63 27.85 -2.19
N GLY A 275 3.24 26.67 -2.14
CA GLY A 275 3.11 25.65 -3.20
C GLY A 275 1.66 25.15 -3.36
N ARG A 276 1.12 25.15 -4.57
CA ARG A 276 -0.30 24.79 -4.80
C ARG A 276 -0.45 23.64 -5.79
N ASP A 277 0.50 23.49 -6.69
CA ASP A 277 0.52 22.48 -7.74
C ASP A 277 1.66 21.48 -7.52
N ASP A 278 1.85 20.58 -8.48
CA ASP A 278 2.91 19.56 -8.45
C ASP A 278 4.09 19.96 -9.35
N THR A 279 4.37 21.25 -9.49
CA THR A 279 5.61 21.71 -10.14
C THR A 279 6.76 21.73 -9.13
N ALA A 280 8.01 21.59 -9.61
CA ALA A 280 9.19 21.53 -8.76
C ALA A 280 9.28 22.69 -7.74
N ASP A 281 8.91 23.91 -8.16
CA ASP A 281 8.95 25.12 -7.34
C ASP A 281 7.90 25.14 -6.20
N SER A 282 6.87 24.29 -6.29
CA SER A 282 5.90 24.10 -5.21
C SER A 282 6.45 23.26 -4.07
N PHE A 283 7.54 22.51 -4.26
CA PHE A 283 8.14 21.63 -3.26
C PHE A 283 9.28 22.29 -2.50
N VAL A 284 9.53 21.80 -1.28
CA VAL A 284 10.60 22.32 -0.43
C VAL A 284 11.87 21.56 -0.71
N LYS A 285 12.96 22.30 -0.92
CA LYS A 285 14.31 21.77 -0.99
C LYS A 285 14.99 21.96 0.36
N PHE A 286 15.27 20.87 1.04
CA PHE A 286 15.89 20.87 2.37
C PHE A 286 17.41 20.97 2.30
N ALA A 287 18.03 21.56 3.33
CA ALA A 287 19.48 21.70 3.39
C ALA A 287 20.18 20.35 3.58
N SER A 288 19.58 19.44 4.36
CA SER A 288 20.09 18.09 4.59
C SER A 288 18.95 17.05 4.60
N TRP A 289 19.29 15.78 4.42
CA TRP A 289 18.35 14.67 4.63
C TRP A 289 17.80 14.62 6.04
N ARG A 290 18.61 15.04 7.03
CA ARG A 290 18.15 15.19 8.42
C ARG A 290 17.01 16.19 8.51
N ASP A 291 17.11 17.33 7.85
CA ASP A 291 16.06 18.36 7.88
C ASP A 291 14.79 17.88 7.18
N GLY A 292 14.92 17.22 6.03
CA GLY A 292 13.75 16.70 5.29
C GLY A 292 13.03 15.56 6.00
N VAL A 293 13.77 14.61 6.58
CA VAL A 293 13.18 13.53 7.40
C VAL A 293 12.57 14.09 8.69
N SER A 294 13.23 15.08 9.33
CA SER A 294 12.67 15.76 10.51
C SER A 294 11.37 16.48 10.18
N ALA A 295 11.33 17.23 9.06
CA ALA A 295 10.13 17.93 8.60
C ALA A 295 8.97 16.97 8.31
N GLN A 296 9.24 15.80 7.70
CA GLN A 296 8.23 14.78 7.50
C GLN A 296 7.67 14.28 8.84
N PHE A 297 8.53 13.92 9.78
CA PHE A 297 8.09 13.48 11.10
C PHE A 297 7.31 14.58 11.84
N ASP A 298 7.78 15.83 11.76
CA ASP A 298 7.12 16.97 12.39
C ASP A 298 5.71 17.20 11.83
N HIS A 299 5.53 17.05 10.51
CA HIS A 299 4.21 17.15 9.88
C HIS A 299 3.28 16.03 10.33
N LEU A 300 3.77 14.78 10.36
CA LEU A 300 3.00 13.63 10.85
C LEU A 300 2.66 13.77 12.34
N ALA A 301 3.58 14.27 13.15
CA ALA A 301 3.38 14.55 14.57
C ALA A 301 2.33 15.64 14.81
N LEU A 302 2.36 16.71 14.01
CA LEU A 302 1.32 17.74 13.98
C LEU A 302 -0.05 17.12 13.64
N TYR A 303 -0.12 16.38 12.54
CA TYR A 303 -1.31 15.66 12.10
C TYR A 303 -1.91 14.76 13.18
N ALA A 304 -1.07 13.97 13.84
CA ALA A 304 -1.48 13.06 14.89
C ALA A 304 -1.90 13.77 16.19
N GLY A 305 -1.54 15.06 16.35
CA GLY A 305 -1.72 15.80 17.58
C GLY A 305 -0.79 15.30 18.69
N ALA A 306 0.46 14.99 18.32
CA ALA A 306 1.47 14.53 19.26
C ALA A 306 1.76 15.57 20.35
N GLU A 307 2.14 15.10 21.53
CA GLU A 307 2.56 15.98 22.62
C GLU A 307 3.77 16.83 22.18
N GLY A 308 3.72 18.14 22.43
CA GLY A 308 4.74 19.10 21.98
C GLY A 308 4.52 19.66 20.57
N TYR A 309 3.41 19.33 19.90
CA TYR A 309 3.05 19.85 18.58
C TYR A 309 1.79 20.72 18.64
N PRO A 310 1.73 21.88 17.94
CA PRO A 310 2.75 22.43 17.03
C PRO A 310 4.07 22.79 17.73
N SER A 311 5.19 22.61 17.02
CA SER A 311 6.55 22.84 17.52
C SER A 311 7.08 24.11 16.89
N ASP A 312 7.68 24.97 17.70
CA ASP A 312 8.35 26.19 17.24
C ASP A 312 9.72 25.88 16.59
N ASN A 313 10.25 24.67 16.78
CA ASN A 313 11.54 24.23 16.26
C ASN A 313 11.34 23.09 15.26
N THR A 314 10.76 23.42 14.10
CA THR A 314 10.45 22.49 13.02
C THR A 314 11.04 22.99 11.70
N SER A 315 11.45 22.04 10.84
CA SER A 315 11.84 22.35 9.46
C SER A 315 10.65 22.28 8.50
N ASP A 316 9.46 21.85 8.97
CA ASP A 316 8.25 21.79 8.15
C ASP A 316 7.68 23.21 7.87
N PRO A 317 7.67 23.66 6.61
CA PRO A 317 7.12 24.98 6.27
C PRO A 317 5.59 25.01 6.21
N ARG A 318 4.94 23.86 6.40
CA ARG A 318 3.47 23.71 6.49
C ARG A 318 3.01 23.32 7.89
N HIS A 319 3.78 23.71 8.91
CA HIS A 319 3.48 23.46 10.31
C HIS A 319 2.34 24.31 10.87
N PHE A 320 1.20 24.35 10.18
CA PHE A 320 0.08 25.20 10.54
C PHE A 320 -0.71 24.60 11.70
N SER A 321 -0.89 25.38 12.76
CA SER A 321 -1.58 24.93 13.98
C SER A 321 -2.99 24.37 13.75
N TYR A 322 -3.71 24.81 12.72
CA TYR A 322 -5.04 24.29 12.40
C TYR A 322 -5.03 22.84 11.89
N LEU A 323 -3.86 22.27 11.55
CA LEU A 323 -3.71 20.88 11.14
C LEU A 323 -3.60 19.92 12.34
N THR A 324 -3.42 20.45 13.55
CA THR A 324 -3.17 19.66 14.75
C THR A 324 -4.29 18.65 15.02
N GLY A 325 -3.96 17.36 15.09
CA GLY A 325 -4.89 16.30 15.43
C GLY A 325 -5.92 15.94 14.35
N LYS A 326 -5.77 16.44 13.11
CA LYS A 326 -6.68 16.16 11.99
C LYS A 326 -6.59 14.74 11.45
N VAL A 327 -5.42 14.10 11.55
CA VAL A 327 -5.13 12.80 10.94
C VAL A 327 -4.46 11.96 12.02
N LYS A 328 -5.19 11.01 12.61
CA LYS A 328 -4.69 10.25 13.77
C LYS A 328 -4.20 8.86 13.38
N TYR A 329 -4.69 8.36 12.26
CA TYR A 329 -4.42 7.02 11.78
C TYR A 329 -3.79 7.03 10.38
N VAL A 330 -3.08 5.97 10.02
CA VAL A 330 -2.46 5.82 8.68
C VAL A 330 -3.52 5.92 7.58
N GLU A 331 -4.68 5.33 7.83
CA GLU A 331 -5.84 5.33 6.94
C GLU A 331 -6.33 6.75 6.65
N ASP A 332 -6.26 7.67 7.64
CA ASP A 332 -6.68 9.06 7.49
C ASP A 332 -5.75 9.86 6.57
N LEU A 333 -4.56 9.36 6.24
CA LEU A 333 -3.66 10.05 5.31
C LEU A 333 -4.25 10.13 3.90
N SER A 334 -5.16 9.20 3.56
CA SER A 334 -6.00 9.29 2.36
C SER A 334 -6.86 10.54 2.37
N GLY A 335 -6.78 11.34 1.31
CA GLY A 335 -7.50 12.60 1.17
C GLY A 335 -6.95 13.77 2.01
N ASN A 336 -6.12 13.52 3.02
CA ASN A 336 -5.51 14.58 3.85
C ASN A 336 -4.07 14.88 3.45
N TRP A 337 -3.21 13.86 3.37
CA TRP A 337 -1.83 14.01 2.91
C TRP A 337 -1.78 14.04 1.37
N ALA A 338 -2.40 13.04 0.74
CA ALA A 338 -2.53 12.94 -0.71
C ALA A 338 -4.01 12.98 -1.10
N ALA A 339 -4.34 13.55 -2.25
CA ALA A 339 -5.73 13.58 -2.74
C ALA A 339 -6.31 12.17 -2.98
N SER A 340 -5.44 11.18 -3.22
CA SER A 340 -5.86 9.79 -3.44
C SER A 340 -6.52 9.18 -2.20
N GLN A 341 -7.62 8.47 -2.41
CA GLN A 341 -8.40 7.83 -1.35
C GLN A 341 -7.81 6.50 -0.87
N ASP A 342 -6.83 5.96 -1.59
CA ASP A 342 -6.15 4.69 -1.25
C ASP A 342 -4.73 4.90 -0.71
N TYR A 343 -4.32 6.14 -0.46
CA TYR A 343 -2.97 6.48 -0.05
C TYR A 343 -2.58 5.84 1.30
N GLY A 344 -3.45 5.96 2.30
CA GLY A 344 -3.24 5.30 3.60
C GLY A 344 -3.14 3.77 3.47
N LEU A 345 -3.96 3.17 2.59
CA LEU A 345 -3.89 1.74 2.32
C LEU A 345 -2.56 1.33 1.66
N LYS A 346 -2.06 2.11 0.72
CA LYS A 346 -0.74 1.90 0.09
C LYS A 346 0.38 1.93 1.15
N ILE A 347 0.32 2.87 2.10
CA ILE A 347 1.27 2.92 3.22
C ILE A 347 1.16 1.65 4.08
N LEU A 348 -0.04 1.23 4.47
CA LEU A 348 -0.24 0.01 5.26
C LEU A 348 0.34 -1.23 4.56
N GLN A 349 0.12 -1.38 3.26
CA GLN A 349 0.67 -2.50 2.48
C GLN A 349 2.20 -2.53 2.53
N LEU A 350 2.84 -1.36 2.37
CA LEU A 350 4.29 -1.23 2.47
C LEU A 350 4.79 -1.53 3.89
N MET A 351 4.06 -1.09 4.92
CA MET A 351 4.38 -1.41 6.32
C MET A 351 4.34 -2.92 6.58
N PHE A 352 3.25 -3.61 6.21
CA PHE A 352 3.13 -5.05 6.44
C PHE A 352 4.18 -5.85 5.67
N ALA A 353 4.49 -5.46 4.43
CA ALA A 353 5.56 -6.06 3.66
C ALA A 353 6.93 -5.86 4.35
N MET A 354 7.15 -4.70 4.95
CA MET A 354 8.37 -4.38 5.69
C MET A 354 8.49 -5.20 6.98
N GLU A 355 7.42 -5.27 7.77
CA GLU A 355 7.35 -6.03 9.03
C GLU A 355 7.51 -7.55 8.80
N GLY A 356 6.97 -8.06 7.69
CA GLY A 356 7.11 -9.46 7.27
C GLY A 356 8.46 -9.80 6.62
N THR A 357 9.36 -8.83 6.44
CA THR A 357 10.64 -9.08 5.77
C THR A 357 11.59 -9.89 6.65
N ILE A 358 12.07 -11.00 6.10
CA ILE A 358 13.11 -11.84 6.69
C ILE A 358 14.47 -11.18 6.44
N VAL A 359 15.21 -10.88 7.51
CA VAL A 359 16.60 -10.44 7.42
C VAL A 359 17.47 -11.67 7.23
N VAL A 360 17.98 -11.84 6.02
CA VAL A 360 18.96 -12.88 5.72
C VAL A 360 20.32 -12.24 5.94
N ASP A 361 20.94 -12.49 7.10
CA ASP A 361 22.33 -12.10 7.31
C ASP A 361 23.19 -12.79 6.23
N SER A 362 24.05 -12.01 5.59
CA SER A 362 24.80 -12.37 4.39
C SER A 362 25.68 -13.60 4.59
N PHE A 363 25.13 -14.78 4.33
CA PHE A 363 25.87 -15.95 3.87
C PHE A 363 25.58 -16.14 2.39
N GLU A 364 26.23 -15.34 1.53
CA GLU A 364 26.57 -15.75 0.17
C GLU A 364 27.43 -14.68 -0.52
N ASN A 365 28.73 -14.90 -0.48
CA ASN A 365 29.58 -14.68 -1.64
C ASN A 365 30.47 -15.91 -1.75
N ASN A 366 30.04 -16.89 -2.53
CA ASN A 366 30.94 -17.80 -3.23
C ASN A 366 30.19 -18.57 -4.32
N LYS A 367 30.21 -18.01 -5.54
CA LYS A 367 30.31 -18.79 -6.76
C LYS A 367 31.78 -18.85 -7.13
N ILE A 368 32.48 -19.94 -6.80
CA ILE A 368 33.53 -20.51 -7.64
C ILE A 368 33.44 -22.03 -7.47
N TYR A 369 32.95 -22.73 -8.50
CA TYR A 369 33.25 -24.15 -8.68
C TYR A 369 34.46 -24.24 -9.61
N GLU A 370 35.63 -24.49 -9.04
CA GLU A 370 36.70 -25.25 -9.70
C GLU A 370 37.26 -26.24 -8.66
N GLU A 371 37.40 -27.50 -9.07
CA GLU A 371 37.80 -28.63 -8.21
C GLU A 371 39.17 -28.42 -7.54
N PRO A 372 39.33 -28.68 -6.24
CA PRO A 372 40.65 -28.65 -5.63
C PRO A 372 41.32 -30.03 -5.69
N GLN A 373 42.60 -29.98 -6.07
CA GLN A 373 43.58 -31.03 -5.89
C GLN A 373 43.67 -31.46 -4.42
N LYS A 374 43.94 -32.76 -4.21
CA LYS A 374 44.10 -33.42 -2.93
C LYS A 374 45.21 -32.78 -2.10
N GLU A 375 44.89 -32.23 -0.93
CA GLU A 375 45.81 -32.20 0.22
C GLU A 375 45.07 -31.94 1.56
N ASN A 376 45.43 -32.78 2.55
CA ASN A 376 45.06 -32.81 3.98
C ASN A 376 43.58 -32.72 4.41
N THR A 377 42.88 -33.86 4.35
CA THR A 377 41.43 -34.00 4.62
C THR A 377 41.02 -34.06 6.09
N SER A 378 41.89 -34.40 7.06
CA SER A 378 41.43 -34.65 8.44
C SER A 378 41.14 -33.37 9.25
N GLU A 379 41.93 -32.31 9.07
CA GLU A 379 41.80 -31.06 9.83
C GLU A 379 40.59 -30.21 9.37
N HIS A 380 40.25 -30.32 8.08
CA HIS A 380 39.07 -29.69 7.49
C HIS A 380 37.77 -30.40 7.89
N GLU A 381 37.77 -31.74 7.94
CA GLU A 381 36.61 -32.51 8.40
C GLU A 381 36.28 -32.22 9.88
N GLU A 382 37.30 -32.09 10.72
CA GLU A 382 37.13 -31.76 12.14
C GLU A 382 36.63 -30.31 12.34
N THR A 383 37.13 -29.38 11.54
CA THR A 383 36.64 -27.98 11.53
C THR A 383 35.17 -27.91 11.10
N ILE A 384 34.78 -28.63 10.04
CA ILE A 384 33.39 -28.67 9.57
C ILE A 384 32.47 -29.29 10.62
N LYS A 385 32.92 -30.35 11.30
CA LYS A 385 32.16 -30.98 12.39
C LYS A 385 31.94 -30.01 13.54
N ASN A 386 32.99 -29.31 14.00
CA ASN A 386 32.90 -28.33 15.07
C ASN A 386 31.98 -27.14 14.71
N VAL A 387 31.98 -26.71 13.45
CA VAL A 387 31.08 -25.64 12.98
C VAL A 387 29.61 -26.12 12.96
N LYS A 388 29.34 -27.34 12.50
CA LYS A 388 27.98 -27.92 12.53
C LYS A 388 27.45 -28.07 13.95
N GLU A 389 28.29 -28.50 14.89
CA GLU A 389 27.91 -28.62 16.30
C GLU A 389 27.58 -27.25 16.91
N LYS A 390 28.36 -26.20 16.60
CA LYS A 390 28.04 -24.82 17.00
C LYS A 390 26.76 -24.29 16.37
N LEU A 391 26.51 -24.59 15.10
CA LEU A 391 25.27 -24.18 14.41
C LEU A 391 24.04 -24.83 15.04
N ASN A 392 24.12 -26.12 15.38
CA ASN A 392 23.04 -26.80 16.08
C ASN A 392 22.81 -26.17 17.47
N SER A 393 23.87 -25.88 18.21
CA SER A 393 23.78 -25.18 19.51
C SER A 393 23.12 -23.80 19.39
N PHE A 394 23.43 -23.03 18.34
CA PHE A 394 22.77 -21.74 18.12
C PHE A 394 21.31 -21.89 17.71
N SER A 395 20.97 -22.91 16.93
CA SER A 395 19.57 -23.20 16.59
C SER A 395 18.74 -23.49 17.84
N GLU A 396 19.27 -24.29 18.76
CA GLU A 396 18.61 -24.59 20.04
C GLU A 396 18.45 -23.34 20.91
N GLU A 397 19.44 -22.44 20.93
CA GLU A 397 19.37 -21.18 21.66
C GLU A 397 18.31 -20.22 21.07
N ILE A 398 18.17 -20.18 19.74
CA ILE A 398 17.14 -19.41 19.05
C ILE A 398 15.74 -19.94 19.38
N ASP A 399 15.54 -21.25 19.37
CA ASP A 399 14.24 -21.84 19.69
C ASP A 399 13.88 -21.64 21.17
N SER A 400 14.87 -21.64 22.06
CA SER A 400 14.70 -21.24 23.47
C SER A 400 14.32 -19.77 23.63
N LEU A 401 14.92 -18.86 22.84
CA LEU A 401 14.57 -17.44 22.83
C LEU A 401 13.15 -17.21 22.29
N ARG A 402 12.74 -17.93 21.24
CA ARG A 402 11.37 -17.89 20.71
C ARG A 402 10.35 -18.32 21.75
N THR A 403 10.63 -19.39 22.47
CA THR A 403 9.75 -19.89 23.54
C THR A 403 9.59 -18.83 24.64
N ARG A 404 10.69 -18.24 25.11
CA ARG A 404 10.66 -17.15 26.09
C ARG A 404 9.89 -15.93 25.58
N TYR A 405 10.04 -15.58 24.30
CA TYR A 405 9.28 -14.49 23.70
C TYR A 405 7.77 -14.77 23.72
N GLN A 406 7.33 -15.99 23.40
CA GLN A 406 5.92 -16.38 23.49
C GLN A 406 5.39 -16.31 24.93
N GLU A 407 6.18 -16.73 25.92
CA GLU A 407 5.84 -16.59 27.34
C GLU A 407 5.71 -15.12 27.75
N PHE A 408 6.64 -14.26 27.32
CA PHE A 408 6.55 -12.81 27.57
C PHE A 408 5.33 -12.18 26.89
N SER A 409 4.97 -12.63 25.69
CA SER A 409 3.76 -12.15 24.99
C SER A 409 2.51 -12.46 25.80
N LEU A 410 2.37 -13.68 26.31
CA LEU A 410 1.25 -14.08 27.18
C LEU A 410 1.21 -13.27 28.49
N ILE A 411 2.37 -12.92 29.04
CA ILE A 411 2.45 -12.05 30.23
C ILE A 411 1.93 -10.64 29.90
N ILE A 412 2.32 -10.08 28.76
CA ILE A 412 1.87 -8.75 28.32
C ILE A 412 0.35 -8.74 28.10
N GLU A 413 -0.21 -9.74 27.42
CA GLU A 413 -1.66 -9.88 27.24
C GLU A 413 -2.41 -9.92 28.57
N ASN A 414 -1.87 -10.61 29.58
CA ASN A 414 -2.44 -10.62 30.92
C ASN A 414 -2.36 -9.24 31.61
N PHE A 415 -1.27 -8.49 31.43
CA PHE A 415 -1.16 -7.14 31.96
C PHE A 415 -2.14 -6.17 31.32
N ASP A 416 -2.35 -6.26 30.01
CA ASP A 416 -3.31 -5.43 29.28
C ASP A 416 -4.74 -5.66 29.80
N LYS A 417 -5.09 -6.93 30.06
CA LYS A 417 -6.38 -7.27 30.68
C LYS A 417 -6.53 -6.67 32.08
N ILE A 418 -5.48 -6.73 32.92
CA ILE A 418 -5.49 -6.12 34.25
C ILE A 418 -5.65 -4.59 34.17
N LEU A 419 -4.98 -3.96 33.20
CA LEU A 419 -5.09 -2.51 32.96
C LEU A 419 -6.51 -2.12 32.51
N GLU A 420 -7.12 -2.92 31.64
CA GLU A 420 -8.50 -2.71 31.19
C GLU A 420 -9.49 -2.81 32.36
N ASP A 421 -9.37 -3.85 33.19
CA ASP A 421 -10.18 -4.02 34.39
C ASP A 421 -10.04 -2.84 35.36
N LYS A 422 -8.80 -2.36 35.57
CA LYS A 422 -8.53 -1.18 36.42
C LYS A 422 -9.08 0.11 35.84
N ASN A 423 -9.02 0.29 34.53
CA ASN A 423 -9.61 1.46 33.86
C ASN A 423 -11.14 1.46 33.97
N ASN A 424 -11.78 0.29 33.84
CA ASN A 424 -13.22 0.14 34.02
C ASN A 424 -13.64 0.42 35.47
N GLU A 425 -12.87 -0.06 36.46
CA GLU A 425 -13.06 0.27 37.87
C GLU A 425 -12.94 1.78 38.13
N ASN A 426 -11.92 2.43 37.56
CA ASN A 426 -11.70 3.87 37.73
C ASN A 426 -12.84 4.71 37.11
N LYS A 427 -13.33 4.33 35.92
CA LYS A 427 -14.53 4.96 35.32
C LYS A 427 -15.75 4.83 36.22
N ARG A 428 -15.94 3.67 36.87
CA ARG A 428 -17.05 3.46 37.82
C ARG A 428 -16.92 4.39 39.02
N LEU A 429 -15.73 4.47 39.62
CA LEU A 429 -15.47 5.34 40.77
C LEU A 429 -15.63 6.83 40.43
N LEU A 430 -15.20 7.27 39.25
CA LEU A 430 -15.42 8.64 38.79
C LEU A 430 -16.91 8.99 38.68
N LYS A 431 -17.72 8.05 38.17
CA LYS A 431 -19.18 8.22 38.12
C LYS A 431 -19.79 8.28 39.52
N GLU A 432 -19.43 7.36 40.41
CA GLU A 432 -19.90 7.36 41.81
C GLU A 432 -19.52 8.68 42.53
N ASN A 433 -18.32 9.21 42.29
CA ASN A 433 -17.87 10.47 42.87
C ASN A 433 -18.65 11.68 42.32
N SER A 434 -18.97 11.67 41.02
CA SER A 434 -19.85 12.69 40.41
C SER A 434 -21.24 12.68 41.06
N ASP A 435 -21.85 11.50 41.19
CA ASP A 435 -23.17 11.34 41.81
C ASP A 435 -23.17 11.80 43.28
N LEU A 436 -22.10 11.51 44.03
CA LEU A 436 -21.94 11.99 45.41
C LEU A 436 -21.77 13.51 45.48
N THR A 437 -20.99 14.09 44.57
CA THR A 437 -20.79 15.55 44.50
C THR A 437 -22.11 16.27 44.26
N GLU A 438 -22.96 15.73 43.39
CA GLU A 438 -24.29 16.29 43.12
C GLU A 438 -25.24 16.19 44.33
N LYS A 439 -25.21 15.06 45.05
CA LYS A 439 -25.95 14.92 46.32
C LYS A 439 -25.50 15.90 47.39
N VAL A 440 -24.19 16.11 47.54
CA VAL A 440 -23.64 17.09 48.48
C VAL A 440 -24.15 18.49 48.15
N LYS A 441 -24.18 18.86 46.87
CA LYS A 441 -24.74 20.14 46.42
C LYS A 441 -26.22 20.27 46.78
N GLN A 442 -27.04 19.25 46.50
CA GLN A 442 -28.47 19.23 46.84
C GLN A 442 -28.70 19.37 48.35
N TYR A 443 -27.91 18.69 49.18
CA TYR A 443 -28.00 18.85 50.63
C TYR A 443 -27.60 20.25 51.09
N GLY A 444 -26.60 20.86 50.45
CA GLY A 444 -26.24 22.27 50.71
C GLY A 444 -27.41 23.23 50.45
N GLU A 445 -28.08 23.08 49.31
CA GLU A 445 -29.26 23.90 48.96
C GLU A 445 -30.40 23.74 49.98
N VAL A 446 -30.69 22.52 50.44
CA VAL A 446 -31.70 22.27 51.49
C VAL A 446 -31.30 22.92 52.83
N ILE A 447 -30.02 22.87 53.20
CA ILE A 447 -29.54 23.51 54.43
C ILE A 447 -29.71 25.03 54.34
N ASP A 448 -29.36 25.63 53.21
CA ASP A 448 -29.52 27.07 52.99
C ASP A 448 -31.00 27.50 53.06
N ASP A 449 -31.91 26.71 52.49
CA ASP A 449 -33.36 26.94 52.59
C ASP A 449 -33.85 26.87 54.04
N ILE A 450 -33.40 25.87 54.81
CA ILE A 450 -33.74 25.74 56.23
C ILE A 450 -33.23 26.95 57.01
N LEU A 451 -31.98 27.37 56.79
CA LEU A 451 -31.38 28.54 57.45
C LEU A 451 -32.15 29.82 57.12
N ASN A 452 -32.58 30.00 55.87
CA ASN A 452 -33.42 31.13 55.46
C ASN A 452 -34.76 31.14 56.19
N ILE A 453 -35.45 29.99 56.28
CA ILE A 453 -36.72 29.87 57.02
C ILE A 453 -36.53 30.24 58.50
N ILE A 454 -35.48 29.73 59.14
CA ILE A 454 -35.17 30.04 60.54
C ILE A 454 -34.95 31.55 60.71
N ASN A 455 -34.10 32.16 59.88
CA ASN A 455 -33.79 33.58 59.95
C ASN A 455 -35.02 34.48 59.71
N THR A 456 -35.96 34.04 58.89
CA THR A 456 -37.20 34.78 58.60
C THR A 456 -38.20 34.70 59.77
N ARG A 457 -38.15 33.65 60.60
CA ARG A 457 -39.03 33.48 61.78
C ARG A 457 -38.45 34.08 63.07
N VAL A 458 -37.15 34.35 63.12
CA VAL A 458 -36.46 34.98 64.26
C VAL A 458 -36.55 36.52 64.20
N LYS A 459 -36.88 37.09 63.04
CA LYS A 459 -37.32 38.48 62.87
C LYS A 459 -38.83 38.58 63.11
#